data_AF-A0A7C4JQL0-F1
#
_entry.id   AF-A0A7C4JQL0-F1
#
_cell.length_a   1.000
_cell.length_b   1.000
_cell.length_c   1.000
_cell.angle_alpha   90.00
_cell.angle_beta   90.00
_cell.angle_gamma   90.00
#
_symmetry.space_group_name_H-M   'P 1'
#
loop_
_entity.id
_entity.type
_entity.pdbx_description
1 polymer ?
#
loop_
_entity_poly.entity_id
_entity_poly.type
_entity_poly.pdbx_seq_one_letter_code
_entity_poly.pdbx_strand_id
1 'polypeptide(L)'
;MYYLKIIKHQKLIDFLFQAQAFSAETFLKDLLSRRLAVVNKNIYKLNPEDILYLDKILEEFKTEFSPLLKSAPIPFSFLLTKSHTEKISDIILRAGKIYLEDSSIKEGVNSFLKHSNIFYKIDSWKNLWELILPSTVDPKIELFYKDIFWYGSKGPCFFCKTFWHDSLNCPSLLDSEPRNTFLFSLNFHFREISQLLWKGIYEKDLDFNELKYFYIRNFYLLPEFLKVVFYKYDTIETWGHLKLDIETPIRGGNLGLGLEYLIKKNFESAKREFSEIEDDFRASIGLSLINIINKDLKSALYYIEKALFQVSTPFLKSYLLFLKGYFHEYMGESFIADEFYKSALEEDSTCLPALYYFNLAKYVKGSPLSEILVYFNHPYLLYWSYLEPFFIKDQRELEEFFI
;
A
#
# COMPACT_ATOMS: atom_id res chain seq x y z
N MET A 1 -32.19 19.69 6.93
CA MET A 1 -31.26 19.33 8.01
C MET A 1 -30.51 18.09 7.59
N TYR A 2 -29.19 18.07 7.72
CA TYR A 2 -28.33 16.96 7.33
C TYR A 2 -27.55 16.41 8.52
N TYR A 3 -26.91 15.26 8.31
CA TYR A 3 -25.98 14.66 9.27
C TYR A 3 -24.61 14.51 8.62
N LEU A 4 -23.60 15.05 9.29
CA LEU A 4 -22.19 14.88 8.95
C LEU A 4 -21.64 13.67 9.71
N LYS A 5 -21.28 12.62 8.97
CA LYS A 5 -20.61 11.43 9.48
C LYS A 5 -19.10 11.54 9.25
N ILE A 6 -18.32 11.34 10.30
CA ILE A 6 -16.86 11.34 10.24
C ILE A 6 -16.35 9.90 10.12
N ILE A 7 -15.57 9.64 9.08
CA ILE A 7 -15.00 8.34 8.77
C ILE A 7 -13.51 8.42 9.01
N LYS A 8 -13.01 7.60 9.92
CA LYS A 8 -11.61 7.58 10.32
C LYS A 8 -10.82 6.63 9.44
N HIS A 9 -9.69 7.11 8.91
CA HIS A 9 -8.70 6.27 8.25
C HIS A 9 -7.66 5.80 9.26
N GLN A 10 -8.03 4.88 10.16
CA GLN A 10 -7.23 4.56 11.36
C GLN A 10 -5.76 4.26 11.05
N LYS A 11 -5.48 3.44 10.03
CA LYS A 11 -4.10 3.10 9.63
C LYS A 11 -3.29 4.32 9.20
N LEU A 12 -3.93 5.26 8.50
CA LEU A 12 -3.30 6.51 8.08
C LEU A 12 -3.14 7.48 9.26
N ILE A 13 -4.11 7.51 10.20
CA ILE A 13 -3.98 8.25 11.47
C ILE A 13 -2.75 7.76 12.25
N ASP A 14 -2.68 6.46 12.48
CA ASP A 14 -1.60 5.83 13.25
C ASP A 14 -0.23 6.09 12.60
N PHE A 15 -0.17 6.06 11.25
CA PHE A 15 1.05 6.35 10.51
C PHE A 15 1.48 7.83 10.58
N LEU A 16 0.56 8.76 10.29
CA LEU A 16 0.88 10.20 10.20
C LEU A 16 1.15 10.82 11.57
N PHE A 17 0.41 10.39 12.60
CA PHE A 17 0.42 11.03 13.90
C PHE A 17 1.17 10.22 14.98
N GLN A 18 1.33 8.91 14.79
CA GLN A 18 2.03 8.03 15.74
C GLN A 18 1.52 8.26 17.17
N ALA A 19 2.39 8.68 18.10
CA ALA A 19 2.04 8.99 19.49
C ALA A 19 1.00 10.13 19.65
N GLN A 20 0.81 10.97 18.64
CA GLN A 20 -0.16 12.08 18.63
C GLN A 20 -1.52 11.70 18.02
N ALA A 21 -1.76 10.44 17.65
CA ALA A 21 -3.01 10.00 17.03
C ALA A 21 -4.25 10.39 17.84
N PHE A 22 -4.22 10.19 19.16
CA PHE A 22 -5.32 10.58 20.04
C PHE A 22 -5.54 12.09 20.10
N SER A 23 -4.46 12.87 20.09
CA SER A 23 -4.52 14.35 20.10
C SER A 23 -5.16 14.87 18.82
N ALA A 24 -4.78 14.33 17.66
CA ALA A 24 -5.37 14.69 16.37
C ALA A 24 -6.88 14.42 16.33
N GLU A 25 -7.30 13.23 16.77
CA GLU A 25 -8.73 12.91 16.83
C GLU A 25 -9.52 13.82 17.79
N THR A 26 -8.93 14.14 18.94
CA THR A 26 -9.56 14.99 19.95
C THR A 26 -9.69 16.41 19.44
N PHE A 27 -8.63 16.94 18.81
CA PHE A 27 -8.64 18.27 18.21
C PHE A 27 -9.74 18.43 17.16
N LEU A 28 -9.90 17.48 16.24
CA LEU A 28 -10.98 17.53 15.25
C LEU A 28 -12.37 17.52 15.92
N LYS A 29 -12.57 16.69 16.95
CA LYS A 29 -13.84 16.63 17.69
C LYS A 29 -14.14 17.95 18.41
N ASP A 30 -13.13 18.57 18.99
CA ASP A 30 -13.25 19.86 19.67
C ASP A 30 -13.63 20.95 18.67
N LEU A 31 -13.00 21.00 17.49
CA LEU A 31 -13.37 21.93 16.42
C LEU A 31 -14.81 21.73 15.95
N LEU A 32 -15.23 20.49 15.71
CA LEU A 32 -16.59 20.18 15.25
C LEU A 32 -17.65 20.54 16.31
N SER A 33 -17.40 20.19 17.58
CA SER A 33 -18.38 20.36 18.67
C SER A 33 -18.60 21.81 19.10
N ARG A 34 -17.69 22.74 18.75
CA ARG A 34 -17.86 24.18 18.99
C ARG A 34 -19.06 24.79 18.25
N ARG A 35 -19.50 24.19 17.14
CA ARG A 35 -20.59 24.72 16.30
C ARG A 35 -21.64 23.67 15.94
N LEU A 36 -21.24 22.41 15.76
CA LEU A 36 -22.15 21.36 15.33
C LEU A 36 -22.68 20.57 16.51
N ALA A 37 -24.00 20.38 16.56
CA ALA A 37 -24.64 19.60 17.60
C ALA A 37 -24.31 18.10 17.42
N VAL A 38 -23.75 17.48 18.45
CA VAL A 38 -23.39 16.06 18.45
C VAL A 38 -24.65 15.20 18.52
N VAL A 39 -24.76 14.22 17.63
CA VAL A 39 -25.83 13.20 17.63
C VAL A 39 -25.31 11.89 18.19
N ASN A 40 -24.11 11.49 17.76
CA ASN A 40 -23.39 10.28 18.20
C ASN A 40 -21.88 10.53 18.07
N LYS A 41 -21.03 9.60 18.55
CA LYS A 41 -19.55 9.73 18.64
C LYS A 41 -18.88 10.35 17.40
N ASN A 42 -19.34 10.01 16.19
CA ASN A 42 -18.79 10.51 14.93
C ASN A 42 -19.88 11.11 14.02
N ILE A 43 -21.03 11.52 14.58
CA ILE A 43 -22.17 12.04 13.81
C ILE A 43 -22.62 13.37 14.39
N TYR A 44 -22.69 14.38 13.53
CA TYR A 44 -23.04 15.75 13.89
C TYR A 44 -24.22 16.23 13.05
N LYS A 45 -25.11 17.04 13.64
CA LYS A 45 -26.13 17.75 12.87
C LYS A 45 -25.47 18.89 12.12
N LEU A 46 -25.84 19.04 10.85
CA LEU A 46 -25.28 20.06 9.98
C LEU A 46 -26.42 20.74 9.20
N ASN A 47 -26.56 22.06 9.35
CA ASN A 47 -27.39 22.86 8.46
C ASN A 47 -26.60 23.21 7.20
N PRO A 48 -27.26 23.46 6.04
CA PRO A 48 -26.56 23.81 4.81
C PRO A 48 -25.55 24.97 4.97
N GLU A 49 -25.84 25.92 5.85
CA GLU A 49 -24.99 27.07 6.15
C GLU A 49 -23.68 26.75 6.87
N ASP A 50 -23.67 25.67 7.65
CA ASP A 50 -22.50 25.22 8.39
C ASP A 50 -21.41 24.61 7.49
N ILE A 51 -21.69 24.41 6.19
CA ILE A 51 -20.71 23.89 5.23
C ILE A 51 -19.51 24.82 5.09
N LEU A 52 -19.72 26.14 5.18
CA LEU A 52 -18.62 27.12 5.18
C LEU A 52 -17.75 27.01 6.43
N TYR A 53 -18.35 26.57 7.54
CA TYR A 53 -17.61 26.35 8.77
C TYR A 53 -16.75 25.07 8.69
N LEU A 54 -17.22 24.06 7.97
CA LEU A 54 -16.44 22.85 7.72
C LEU A 54 -15.11 23.18 7.01
N ASP A 55 -15.12 24.06 6.01
CA ASP A 55 -13.88 24.51 5.33
C ASP A 55 -12.85 25.08 6.33
N LYS A 56 -13.31 25.96 7.23
CA LYS A 56 -12.47 26.57 8.28
C LYS A 56 -11.95 25.54 9.28
N ILE A 57 -12.77 24.58 9.70
CA ILE A 57 -12.33 23.48 10.58
C ILE A 57 -11.18 22.71 9.94
N LEU A 58 -11.30 22.37 8.65
CA LEU A 58 -10.27 21.62 7.94
C LEU A 58 -8.98 22.45 7.76
N GLU A 59 -9.11 23.76 7.53
CA GLU A 59 -7.98 24.69 7.48
C GLU A 59 -7.26 24.81 8.84
N GLU A 60 -8.02 24.98 9.92
CA GLU A 60 -7.48 25.02 11.29
C GLU A 60 -6.76 23.71 11.63
N PHE A 61 -7.34 22.56 11.29
CA PHE A 61 -6.71 21.25 11.48
C PHE A 61 -5.40 21.11 10.69
N LYS A 62 -5.40 21.51 9.41
CA LYS A 62 -4.19 21.46 8.58
C LYS A 62 -3.09 22.36 9.13
N THR A 63 -3.46 23.53 9.64
CA THR A 63 -2.51 24.49 10.21
C THR A 63 -1.85 23.94 11.47
N GLU A 64 -2.65 23.41 12.40
CA GLU A 64 -2.15 22.82 13.66
C GLU A 64 -1.18 21.66 13.40
N PHE A 65 -1.53 20.77 12.46
CA PHE A 65 -0.79 19.54 12.20
C PHE A 65 0.10 19.59 10.95
N SER A 66 0.36 20.78 10.41
CA SER A 66 1.14 20.98 9.19
C SER A 66 2.50 20.24 9.18
N PRO A 67 3.29 20.24 10.28
CA PRO A 67 4.58 19.54 10.30
C PRO A 67 4.47 18.01 10.15
N LEU A 68 3.35 17.43 10.58
CA LEU A 68 3.10 15.98 10.51
C LEU A 68 2.46 15.58 9.19
N LEU A 69 1.51 16.38 8.71
CA LEU A 69 0.78 16.13 7.47
C LEU A 69 1.64 16.38 6.23
N LYS A 70 2.39 17.50 6.19
CA LYS A 70 3.12 17.95 5.00
C LYS A 70 2.23 17.92 3.73
N SER A 71 2.46 17.02 2.77
CA SER A 71 1.61 16.85 1.58
C SER A 71 0.43 15.89 1.76
N ALA A 72 0.38 15.14 2.86
CA ALA A 72 -0.68 14.17 3.11
C ALA A 72 -2.02 14.86 3.40
N PRO A 73 -3.15 14.26 3.00
CA PRO A 73 -4.45 14.74 3.39
C PRO A 73 -4.71 14.50 4.88
N ILE A 74 -5.66 15.26 5.43
CA ILE A 74 -6.23 14.99 6.75
C ILE A 74 -6.81 13.56 6.75
N PRO A 75 -6.51 12.67 7.72
CA PRO A 75 -6.88 11.26 7.67
C PRO A 75 -8.34 10.96 8.08
N PHE A 76 -9.26 11.83 7.67
CA PHE A 76 -10.70 11.71 7.89
C PHE A 76 -11.46 11.97 6.59
N SER A 77 -12.52 11.21 6.33
CA SER A 77 -13.51 11.55 5.30
C SER A 77 -14.80 12.04 5.95
N PHE A 78 -15.49 12.92 5.27
CA PHE A 78 -16.68 13.59 5.75
C PHE A 78 -17.85 13.22 4.84
N LEU A 79 -18.85 12.51 5.35
CA LEU A 79 -20.01 12.08 4.55
C LEU A 79 -21.27 12.81 5.04
N LEU A 80 -21.90 13.56 4.15
CA LEU A 80 -23.15 14.26 4.40
C LEU A 80 -24.33 13.40 3.95
N THR A 81 -25.24 13.12 4.89
CA THR A 81 -26.36 12.18 4.74
C THR A 81 -27.66 12.77 5.25
N LYS A 82 -28.80 12.22 4.84
CA LYS A 82 -30.11 12.59 5.42
C LYS A 82 -30.47 11.78 6.66
N SER A 83 -29.89 10.59 6.81
CA SER A 83 -30.17 9.69 7.92
C SER A 83 -28.93 9.46 8.79
N HIS A 84 -29.14 9.53 10.11
CA HIS A 84 -28.12 9.17 11.09
C HIS A 84 -27.91 7.65 11.25
N THR A 85 -28.78 6.81 10.66
CA THR A 85 -28.75 5.35 10.82
C THR A 85 -28.20 4.57 9.62
N GLU A 86 -28.09 5.19 8.44
CA GLU A 86 -27.62 4.49 7.24
C GLU A 86 -26.16 4.05 7.39
N LYS A 87 -25.92 2.76 7.11
CA LYS A 87 -24.57 2.21 7.00
C LYS A 87 -23.87 2.86 5.81
N ILE A 88 -22.64 3.30 6.04
CA ILE A 88 -21.73 3.67 4.96
C ILE A 88 -21.54 2.41 4.10
N SER A 89 -21.88 2.52 2.82
CA SER A 89 -21.59 1.50 1.80
C SER A 89 -20.08 1.22 1.71
N ASP A 90 -19.69 0.07 1.17
CA ASP A 90 -18.29 -0.36 0.96
C ASP A 90 -17.49 0.49 -0.07
N ILE A 91 -17.88 1.76 -0.24
CA ILE A 91 -17.24 2.71 -1.14
C ILE A 91 -15.91 3.15 -0.53
N ILE A 92 -14.88 3.17 -1.37
CA ILE A 92 -13.58 3.77 -1.07
C ILE A 92 -13.76 5.28 -1.01
N LEU A 93 -13.52 5.85 0.16
CA LEU A 93 -13.57 7.29 0.39
C LEU A 93 -12.16 7.80 0.64
N ARG A 94 -11.72 8.77 -0.16
CA ARG A 94 -10.45 9.44 0.03
C ARG A 94 -10.40 10.26 1.31
N ALA A 95 -9.24 10.28 1.95
CA ALA A 95 -8.96 11.09 3.12
C ALA A 95 -8.95 12.58 2.76
N GLY A 96 -9.43 13.42 3.69
CA GLY A 96 -9.48 14.87 3.55
C GLY A 96 -10.60 15.39 2.64
N LYS A 97 -11.52 14.51 2.22
CA LYS A 97 -12.60 14.82 1.27
C LYS A 97 -13.98 14.83 1.90
N ILE A 98 -14.87 15.62 1.30
CA ILE A 98 -16.28 15.76 1.69
C ILE A 98 -17.16 15.14 0.61
N TYR A 99 -18.02 14.22 1.00
CA TYR A 99 -18.92 13.49 0.13
C TYR A 99 -20.37 13.79 0.47
N LEU A 100 -21.22 13.87 -0.56
CA LEU A 100 -22.66 14.06 -0.47
C LEU A 100 -23.33 12.79 -0.99
N GLU A 101 -24.19 12.19 -0.17
CA GLU A 101 -24.77 10.86 -0.40
C GLU A 101 -25.70 10.80 -1.61
N ASP A 102 -26.50 11.83 -1.85
CA ASP A 102 -27.49 11.83 -2.92
C ASP A 102 -27.59 13.19 -3.65
N SER A 103 -28.25 13.17 -4.81
CA SER A 103 -28.43 14.35 -5.66
C SER A 103 -29.22 15.49 -5.00
N SER A 104 -30.13 15.18 -4.08
CA SER A 104 -30.90 16.22 -3.40
C SER A 104 -30.09 16.93 -2.31
N ILE A 105 -29.18 16.22 -1.63
CA ILE A 105 -28.18 16.85 -0.75
C ILE A 105 -27.29 17.76 -1.59
N LYS A 106 -26.77 17.25 -2.72
CA LYS A 106 -26.01 18.05 -3.68
C LYS A 106 -26.73 19.33 -4.07
N GLU A 107 -28.00 19.24 -4.47
CA GLU A 107 -28.79 20.40 -4.88
C GLU A 107 -28.96 21.41 -3.75
N GLY A 108 -29.26 20.94 -2.53
CA GLY A 108 -29.40 21.80 -1.35
C GLY A 108 -28.10 22.50 -0.98
N VAL A 109 -26.96 21.79 -1.00
CA VAL A 109 -25.63 22.36 -0.77
C VAL A 109 -25.26 23.36 -1.86
N ASN A 110 -25.46 22.99 -3.13
CA ASN A 110 -25.15 23.84 -4.27
C ASN A 110 -25.98 25.13 -4.25
N SER A 111 -27.28 25.05 -3.93
CA SER A 111 -28.14 26.23 -3.82
C SER A 111 -27.67 27.20 -2.74
N PHE A 112 -27.14 26.68 -1.62
CA PHE A 112 -26.56 27.52 -0.57
C PHE A 112 -25.23 28.16 -1.03
N LEU A 113 -24.29 27.33 -1.53
CA LEU A 113 -22.95 27.79 -1.89
C LEU A 113 -22.93 28.75 -3.08
N LYS A 114 -23.89 28.68 -4.02
CA LYS A 114 -24.03 29.67 -5.11
C LYS A 114 -24.15 31.12 -4.62
N HIS A 115 -24.70 31.31 -3.43
CA HIS A 115 -24.88 32.63 -2.81
C HIS A 115 -23.74 32.96 -1.83
N SER A 116 -22.75 32.09 -1.71
CA SER A 116 -21.57 32.29 -0.87
C SER A 116 -20.39 32.83 -1.70
N ASN A 117 -19.53 33.63 -1.08
CA ASN A 117 -18.34 34.21 -1.74
C ASN A 117 -17.13 33.24 -1.77
N ILE A 118 -17.35 31.93 -1.70
CA ILE A 118 -16.26 30.94 -1.73
C ILE A 118 -16.21 30.19 -3.05
N PHE A 119 -15.00 29.85 -3.48
CA PHE A 119 -14.81 28.96 -4.60
C PHE A 119 -15.16 27.52 -4.18
N TYR A 120 -15.98 26.85 -4.98
CA TYR A 120 -16.31 25.44 -4.77
C TYR A 120 -16.57 24.72 -6.09
N LYS A 121 -16.43 23.39 -6.06
CA LYS A 121 -16.82 22.51 -7.16
C LYS A 121 -17.52 21.28 -6.58
N ILE A 122 -18.46 20.70 -7.31
CA ILE A 122 -19.06 19.41 -6.95
C ILE A 122 -18.91 18.45 -8.13
N ASP A 123 -18.09 17.42 -7.96
CA ASP A 123 -17.80 16.40 -8.96
C ASP A 123 -18.44 15.07 -8.60
N SER A 124 -18.60 14.18 -9.58
CA SER A 124 -19.00 12.80 -9.30
C SER A 124 -17.90 12.04 -8.58
N TRP A 125 -18.27 11.19 -7.64
CA TRP A 125 -17.38 10.22 -7.02
C TRP A 125 -18.08 8.87 -6.95
N LYS A 126 -17.88 8.02 -7.96
CA LYS A 126 -18.64 6.77 -8.12
C LYS A 126 -20.16 7.05 -8.06
N ASN A 127 -20.85 6.50 -7.08
CA ASN A 127 -22.28 6.74 -6.81
C ASN A 127 -22.56 7.88 -5.81
N LEU A 128 -21.54 8.64 -5.40
CA LEU A 128 -21.62 9.82 -4.53
C LEU A 128 -21.25 11.09 -5.30
N TRP A 129 -21.32 12.23 -4.62
CA TRP A 129 -20.79 13.51 -5.09
C TRP A 129 -19.68 14.00 -4.17
N GLU A 130 -18.53 14.40 -4.70
CA GLU A 130 -17.44 15.03 -3.92
C GLU A 130 -17.62 16.55 -3.94
N LEU A 131 -17.72 17.16 -2.77
CA LEU A 131 -17.68 18.61 -2.59
C LEU A 131 -16.22 19.03 -2.39
N ILE A 132 -15.73 19.86 -3.32
CA ILE A 132 -14.39 20.42 -3.31
C ILE A 132 -14.47 21.88 -2.82
N LEU A 133 -13.89 22.12 -1.65
CA LEU A 133 -13.69 23.43 -1.03
C LEU A 133 -12.19 23.77 -1.04
N PRO A 134 -11.78 25.03 -0.80
CA PRO A 134 -10.36 25.43 -0.77
C PRO A 134 -9.51 24.52 0.15
N SER A 135 -10.04 24.16 1.32
CA SER A 135 -9.35 23.26 2.26
C SER A 135 -9.30 21.79 1.81
N THR A 136 -10.02 21.37 0.77
CA THR A 136 -10.07 19.96 0.31
C THR A 136 -9.52 19.77 -1.10
N VAL A 137 -8.98 20.84 -1.72
CA VAL A 137 -8.28 20.76 -3.01
C VAL A 137 -7.08 19.83 -2.88
N ASP A 138 -6.93 18.94 -3.87
CA ASP A 138 -5.78 18.05 -3.93
C ASP A 138 -4.48 18.85 -4.12
N PRO A 139 -3.37 18.43 -3.48
CA PRO A 139 -2.08 19.03 -3.74
C PRO A 139 -1.70 18.91 -5.22
N LYS A 140 -0.99 19.91 -5.75
CA LYS A 140 -0.45 19.88 -7.12
C LYS A 140 0.75 18.93 -7.20
N ILE A 141 0.48 17.64 -7.15
CA ILE A 141 1.43 16.51 -7.27
C ILE A 141 0.79 15.44 -8.17
N GLU A 142 1.61 14.66 -8.88
CA GLU A 142 1.17 13.65 -9.83
C GLU A 142 0.44 12.51 -9.13
N LEU A 143 0.93 12.02 -7.99
CA LEU A 143 0.34 10.89 -7.25
C LEU A 143 -0.46 11.35 -6.01
N PHE A 144 -1.39 12.28 -6.20
CA PHE A 144 -2.15 12.95 -5.13
C PHE A 144 -3.07 12.04 -4.31
N TYR A 145 -3.32 10.81 -4.76
CA TYR A 145 -4.31 9.88 -4.20
C TYR A 145 -3.71 8.69 -3.43
N LYS A 146 -2.45 8.80 -2.96
CA LYS A 146 -1.80 7.75 -2.15
C LYS A 146 -2.61 7.33 -0.91
N ASP A 147 -3.50 8.18 -0.42
CA ASP A 147 -4.40 7.89 0.70
C ASP A 147 -5.29 6.66 0.45
N ILE A 148 -5.65 6.38 -0.80
CA ILE A 148 -6.53 5.24 -1.15
C ILE A 148 -5.89 3.89 -0.82
N PHE A 149 -4.56 3.79 -0.87
CA PHE A 149 -3.85 2.55 -0.54
C PHE A 149 -3.91 2.18 0.94
N TRP A 150 -4.35 3.11 1.80
CA TRP A 150 -4.55 2.90 3.24
C TRP A 150 -5.96 2.40 3.59
N TYR A 151 -6.87 2.39 2.62
CA TYR A 151 -8.26 1.98 2.80
C TYR A 151 -8.38 0.45 2.94
N GLY A 152 -9.38 -0.02 3.69
CA GLY A 152 -9.77 -1.42 3.79
C GLY A 152 -9.68 -1.97 5.21
N SER A 153 -10.49 -2.99 5.49
CA SER A 153 -10.61 -3.60 6.82
C SER A 153 -9.67 -4.80 7.04
N LYS A 154 -8.96 -5.24 5.99
CA LYS A 154 -8.04 -6.38 6.06
C LYS A 154 -6.66 -5.95 6.59
N GLY A 155 -5.85 -6.93 6.99
CA GLY A 155 -4.42 -6.73 7.22
C GLY A 155 -3.68 -6.42 5.90
N PRO A 156 -2.41 -5.97 5.96
CA PRO A 156 -1.64 -5.74 4.74
C PRO A 156 -1.48 -7.07 3.98
N CYS A 157 -1.61 -7.04 2.66
CA CYS A 157 -1.33 -8.21 1.83
C CYS A 157 0.17 -8.51 1.82
N PHE A 158 0.54 -9.77 2.02
CA PHE A 158 1.93 -10.22 1.98
C PHE A 158 2.64 -9.88 0.65
N PHE A 159 1.94 -9.96 -0.48
CA PHE A 159 2.56 -9.78 -1.80
C PHE A 159 2.59 -8.31 -2.26
N CYS A 160 1.46 -7.59 -2.16
CA CYS A 160 1.34 -6.23 -2.71
C CYS A 160 1.19 -5.13 -1.64
N LYS A 161 1.19 -5.48 -0.35
CA LYS A 161 1.04 -4.57 0.81
C LYS A 161 -0.24 -3.72 0.86
N THR A 162 -1.22 -3.93 -0.02
CA THR A 162 -2.52 -3.23 0.10
C THR A 162 -3.34 -3.78 1.25
N PHE A 163 -4.33 -3.02 1.69
CA PHE A 163 -5.32 -3.45 2.69
C PHE A 163 -6.67 -3.82 2.06
N TRP A 164 -6.73 -3.94 0.73
CA TRP A 164 -7.98 -4.15 -0.01
C TRP A 164 -8.42 -5.61 -0.05
N HIS A 165 -7.50 -6.56 0.13
CA HIS A 165 -7.77 -7.99 0.03
C HIS A 165 -6.83 -8.81 0.92
N ASP A 166 -7.20 -10.06 1.20
CA ASP A 166 -6.33 -11.03 1.86
C ASP A 166 -5.21 -11.50 0.90
N SER A 167 -4.08 -12.00 1.43
CA SER A 167 -2.92 -12.47 0.64
C SER A 167 -3.27 -13.60 -0.35
N LEU A 168 -4.17 -14.51 0.03
CA LEU A 168 -4.68 -15.59 -0.82
C LEU A 168 -5.35 -15.07 -2.11
N ASN A 169 -5.93 -13.88 -2.04
CA ASN A 169 -6.69 -13.25 -3.12
C ASN A 169 -5.93 -12.10 -3.77
N CYS A 170 -4.60 -12.05 -3.59
CA CYS A 170 -3.81 -10.98 -4.17
C CYS A 170 -3.89 -10.98 -5.71
N PRO A 171 -4.26 -9.84 -6.34
CA PRO A 171 -4.33 -9.75 -7.80
C PRO A 171 -3.00 -9.98 -8.50
N SER A 172 -1.85 -9.67 -7.87
CA SER A 172 -0.54 -9.93 -8.48
C SER A 172 -0.25 -11.41 -8.73
N LEU A 173 -0.96 -12.32 -8.05
CA LEU A 173 -0.86 -13.76 -8.29
C LEU A 173 -1.52 -14.18 -9.62
N LEU A 174 -2.23 -13.26 -10.30
CA LEU A 174 -2.82 -13.50 -11.62
C LEU A 174 -1.87 -13.12 -12.77
N ASP A 175 -0.79 -12.38 -12.49
CA ASP A 175 0.19 -12.02 -13.52
C ASP A 175 1.05 -13.24 -13.85
N SER A 176 1.05 -13.65 -15.12
CA SER A 176 1.84 -14.78 -15.60
C SER A 176 3.33 -14.46 -15.74
N GLU A 177 3.69 -13.18 -15.86
CA GLU A 177 5.07 -12.73 -16.08
C GLU A 177 5.38 -11.43 -15.31
N PRO A 178 5.25 -11.41 -13.97
CA PRO A 178 5.36 -10.19 -13.17
C PRO A 178 6.72 -9.50 -13.29
N ARG A 179 7.80 -10.25 -13.56
CA ARG A 179 9.13 -9.68 -13.85
C ARG A 179 9.13 -8.87 -15.14
N ASN A 180 8.53 -9.39 -16.22
CA ASN A 180 8.42 -8.69 -17.49
C ASN A 180 7.47 -7.50 -17.38
N THR A 181 6.35 -7.65 -16.66
CA THR A 181 5.44 -6.54 -16.37
C THR A 181 6.14 -5.43 -15.59
N PHE A 182 6.97 -5.77 -14.60
CA PHE A 182 7.80 -4.80 -13.88
C PHE A 182 8.87 -4.17 -14.77
N LEU A 183 9.60 -4.95 -15.56
CA LEU A 183 10.59 -4.41 -16.49
C LEU A 183 9.95 -3.43 -17.49
N PHE A 184 8.77 -3.77 -18.01
CA PHE A 184 7.99 -2.90 -18.89
C PHE A 184 7.53 -1.63 -18.17
N SER A 185 7.21 -1.71 -16.88
CA SER A 185 6.76 -0.56 -16.11
C SER A 185 7.83 0.52 -15.95
N LEU A 186 9.10 0.14 -15.98
CA LEU A 186 10.25 1.05 -15.93
C LEU A 186 10.39 1.93 -17.19
N ASN A 187 9.69 1.59 -18.28
CA ASN A 187 9.68 2.41 -19.50
C ASN A 187 8.64 3.54 -19.45
N PHE A 188 7.74 3.54 -18.48
CA PHE A 188 6.75 4.61 -18.32
C PHE A 188 7.34 5.77 -17.51
N HIS A 189 6.94 6.98 -17.88
CA HIS A 189 7.12 8.12 -16.99
C HIS A 189 6.21 7.97 -15.75
N PHE A 190 6.65 8.46 -14.59
CA PHE A 190 5.87 8.37 -13.34
C PHE A 190 4.46 8.93 -13.46
N ARG A 191 4.32 10.04 -14.20
CA ARG A 191 3.03 10.63 -14.56
C ARG A 191 2.09 9.67 -15.30
N GLU A 192 2.60 8.88 -16.23
CA GLU A 192 1.79 7.91 -16.99
C GLU A 192 1.31 6.79 -16.07
N ILE A 193 2.18 6.31 -15.18
CA ILE A 193 1.82 5.31 -14.16
C ILE A 193 0.72 5.87 -13.24
N SER A 194 0.86 7.11 -12.77
CA SER A 194 -0.17 7.76 -11.95
C SER A 194 -1.52 7.82 -12.67
N GLN A 195 -1.54 8.23 -13.94
CA GLN A 195 -2.80 8.31 -14.69
C GLN A 195 -3.48 6.94 -14.86
N LEU A 196 -2.71 5.89 -15.16
CA LEU A 196 -3.22 4.51 -15.26
C LEU A 196 -3.79 4.03 -13.92
N LEU A 197 -3.06 4.24 -12.83
CA LEU A 197 -3.50 3.85 -11.51
C LEU A 197 -4.76 4.61 -11.06
N TRP A 198 -4.82 5.92 -11.34
CA TRP A 198 -6.00 6.73 -11.05
C TRP A 198 -7.23 6.22 -11.79
N LYS A 199 -7.10 5.94 -13.09
CA LYS A 199 -8.16 5.37 -13.92
C LYS A 199 -8.65 4.03 -13.35
N GLY A 200 -7.73 3.14 -12.97
CA GLY A 200 -8.06 1.86 -12.33
C GLY A 200 -8.86 2.01 -11.03
N ILE A 201 -8.52 3.00 -10.21
CA ILE A 201 -9.19 3.26 -8.92
C ILE A 201 -10.55 3.95 -9.10
N TYR A 202 -10.60 4.98 -9.93
CA TYR A 202 -11.76 5.86 -10.07
C TYR A 202 -12.82 5.30 -11.03
N GLU A 203 -12.40 4.78 -12.18
CA GLU A 203 -13.33 4.38 -13.26
C GLU A 203 -13.63 2.88 -13.30
N LYS A 204 -12.71 2.05 -12.79
CA LYS A 204 -12.74 0.58 -12.99
C LYS A 204 -12.78 -0.23 -11.70
N ASP A 205 -13.17 0.38 -10.58
CA ASP A 205 -13.40 -0.30 -9.30
C ASP A 205 -12.27 -1.25 -8.87
N LEU A 206 -11.02 -0.77 -8.93
CA LEU A 206 -9.81 -1.52 -8.60
C LEU A 206 -9.52 -2.69 -9.57
N ASP A 207 -9.84 -2.53 -10.86
CA ASP A 207 -9.49 -3.51 -11.89
C ASP A 207 -8.00 -3.83 -11.91
N PHE A 208 -7.69 -5.13 -12.02
CA PHE A 208 -6.32 -5.61 -12.01
C PHE A 208 -5.51 -5.08 -13.20
N ASN A 209 -6.06 -5.01 -14.41
CA ASN A 209 -5.27 -4.69 -15.60
C ASN A 209 -4.72 -3.26 -15.55
N GLU A 210 -5.51 -2.34 -15.00
CA GLU A 210 -5.12 -0.94 -14.82
C GLU A 210 -4.17 -0.77 -13.60
N LEU A 211 -4.30 -1.62 -12.58
CA LEU A 211 -3.51 -1.56 -11.34
C LEU A 211 -2.31 -2.50 -11.29
N LYS A 212 -2.09 -3.32 -12.33
CA LYS A 212 -1.07 -4.39 -12.33
C LYS A 212 0.30 -3.88 -11.93
N TYR A 213 0.70 -2.72 -12.43
CA TYR A 213 1.99 -2.07 -12.17
C TYR A 213 2.24 -1.80 -10.68
N PHE A 214 1.18 -1.43 -9.95
CA PHE A 214 1.26 -1.29 -8.50
C PHE A 214 1.30 -2.64 -7.80
N TYR A 215 0.46 -3.59 -8.23
CA TYR A 215 0.37 -4.91 -7.60
C TYR A 215 1.65 -5.74 -7.75
N ILE A 216 2.33 -5.67 -8.90
CA ILE A 216 3.52 -6.48 -9.18
C ILE A 216 4.82 -5.89 -8.63
N ARG A 217 4.80 -4.70 -8.02
CA ARG A 217 6.04 -3.98 -7.65
C ARG A 217 6.99 -4.80 -6.77
N ASN A 218 6.44 -5.67 -5.91
CA ASN A 218 7.22 -6.63 -5.12
C ASN A 218 7.30 -8.00 -5.81
N PHE A 219 7.62 -8.05 -7.11
CA PHE A 219 7.56 -9.29 -7.91
C PHE A 219 8.41 -10.43 -7.31
N TYR A 220 9.48 -10.10 -6.60
CA TYR A 220 10.40 -11.04 -5.94
C TYR A 220 9.77 -11.81 -4.77
N LEU A 221 8.57 -11.42 -4.32
CA LEU A 221 7.76 -12.15 -3.35
C LEU A 221 6.77 -13.12 -4.00
N LEU A 222 6.56 -13.04 -5.32
CA LEU A 222 5.55 -13.82 -6.01
C LEU A 222 6.06 -15.23 -6.32
N PRO A 223 5.17 -16.26 -6.31
CA PRO A 223 5.55 -17.63 -6.69
C PRO A 223 6.27 -17.73 -8.03
N GLU A 224 5.91 -16.89 -9.01
CA GLU A 224 6.52 -16.90 -10.34
C GLU A 224 8.02 -16.53 -10.29
N PHE A 225 8.46 -15.73 -9.32
CA PHE A 225 9.88 -15.43 -9.11
C PHE A 225 10.69 -16.66 -8.67
N LEU A 226 10.04 -17.66 -8.05
CA LEU A 226 10.72 -18.89 -7.65
C LEU A 226 11.25 -19.69 -8.83
N LYS A 227 10.78 -19.46 -10.08
CA LYS A 227 11.41 -20.06 -11.27
C LYS A 227 12.87 -19.64 -11.41
N VAL A 228 13.21 -18.40 -11.05
CA VAL A 228 14.59 -17.93 -11.02
C VAL A 228 15.35 -18.62 -9.89
N VAL A 229 14.79 -18.60 -8.68
CA VAL A 229 15.39 -19.19 -7.47
C VAL A 229 15.63 -20.70 -7.63
N PHE A 230 14.74 -21.42 -8.32
CA PHE A 230 14.81 -22.89 -8.42
C PHE A 230 15.72 -23.37 -9.54
N TYR A 231 15.87 -22.57 -10.61
CA TYR A 231 16.47 -23.03 -11.86
C TYR A 231 17.66 -22.20 -12.35
N LYS A 232 17.93 -21.05 -11.73
CA LYS A 232 19.04 -20.16 -12.10
C LYS A 232 19.98 -19.85 -10.95
N TYR A 233 19.75 -20.43 -9.77
CA TYR A 233 20.56 -20.17 -8.57
C TYR A 233 22.04 -20.54 -8.71
N ASP A 234 22.37 -21.48 -9.59
CA ASP A 234 23.73 -21.89 -9.92
C ASP A 234 24.41 -20.94 -10.92
N THR A 235 23.63 -20.11 -11.61
CA THR A 235 24.11 -19.11 -12.57
C THR A 235 24.13 -17.69 -12.03
N ILE A 236 23.35 -17.41 -10.98
CA ILE A 236 23.20 -16.09 -10.36
C ILE A 236 23.91 -16.10 -9.02
N GLU A 237 25.13 -15.59 -8.98
CA GLU A 237 25.92 -15.52 -7.74
C GLU A 237 25.42 -14.43 -6.77
N THR A 238 24.98 -13.29 -7.31
CA THR A 238 24.52 -12.12 -6.57
C THR A 238 23.29 -11.50 -7.24
N TRP A 239 22.52 -10.69 -6.50
CA TRP A 239 21.39 -9.92 -7.01
C TRP A 239 21.76 -8.97 -8.13
N GLY A 240 22.99 -8.44 -8.14
CA GLY A 240 23.50 -7.59 -9.23
C GLY A 240 23.63 -8.33 -10.56
N HIS A 241 23.70 -9.67 -10.56
CA HIS A 241 23.69 -10.49 -11.76
C HIS A 241 22.28 -10.82 -12.26
N LEU A 242 21.23 -10.55 -11.49
CA LEU A 242 19.85 -10.82 -11.87
C LEU A 242 19.39 -9.83 -12.95
N LYS A 243 19.21 -10.35 -14.16
CA LYS A 243 18.50 -9.63 -15.23
C LYS A 243 17.01 -9.97 -15.18
N LEU A 244 16.14 -8.96 -15.27
CA LEU A 244 14.70 -9.18 -15.17
C LEU A 244 14.11 -9.96 -16.35
N ASP A 245 14.75 -9.88 -17.52
CA ASP A 245 14.42 -10.60 -18.75
C ASP A 245 15.03 -12.01 -18.82
N ILE A 246 15.66 -12.50 -17.74
CA ILE A 246 16.27 -13.83 -17.75
C ILE A 246 15.19 -14.91 -18.00
N GLU A 247 15.42 -15.70 -19.05
CA GLU A 247 14.58 -16.85 -19.38
C GLU A 247 14.76 -17.94 -18.32
N THR A 248 13.65 -18.41 -17.76
CA THR A 248 13.65 -19.52 -16.81
C THR A 248 13.15 -20.79 -17.48
N PRO A 249 13.89 -21.91 -17.39
CA PRO A 249 13.49 -23.15 -18.03
C PRO A 249 12.24 -23.73 -17.37
N ILE A 250 11.41 -24.39 -18.16
CA ILE A 250 10.34 -25.25 -17.66
C ILE A 250 10.96 -26.62 -17.39
N ARG A 251 10.91 -27.09 -16.14
CA ARG A 251 11.41 -28.41 -15.73
C ARG A 251 10.28 -29.26 -15.17
N GLY A 252 10.28 -30.56 -15.48
CA GLY A 252 9.32 -31.53 -14.94
C GLY A 252 9.74 -32.07 -13.56
N GLY A 253 9.04 -33.11 -13.12
CA GLY A 253 9.24 -33.74 -11.80
C GLY A 253 8.54 -32.99 -10.66
N ASN A 254 8.54 -33.58 -9.47
CA ASN A 254 7.77 -33.07 -8.31
C ASN A 254 8.07 -31.61 -7.98
N LEU A 255 9.33 -31.15 -8.09
CA LEU A 255 9.70 -29.75 -7.87
C LEU A 255 9.03 -28.80 -8.87
N GLY A 256 9.05 -29.17 -10.15
CA GLY A 256 8.43 -28.39 -11.21
C GLY A 256 6.91 -28.39 -11.13
N LEU A 257 6.31 -29.56 -10.90
CA LEU A 257 4.86 -29.68 -10.70
C LEU A 257 4.40 -28.91 -9.47
N GLY A 258 5.12 -29.01 -8.35
CA GLY A 258 4.84 -28.27 -7.13
C GLY A 258 4.87 -26.76 -7.36
N LEU A 259 5.88 -26.27 -8.07
CA LEU A 259 5.98 -24.85 -8.41
C LEU A 259 4.85 -24.39 -9.33
N GLU A 260 4.53 -25.15 -10.38
CA GLU A 260 3.42 -24.85 -11.29
C GLU A 260 2.07 -24.86 -10.57
N TYR A 261 1.83 -25.80 -9.66
CA TYR A 261 0.64 -25.80 -8.82
C TYR A 261 0.60 -24.58 -7.89
N LEU A 262 1.72 -24.18 -7.31
CA LEU A 262 1.81 -23.00 -6.44
C LEU A 262 1.46 -21.72 -7.22
N ILE A 263 2.03 -21.54 -8.41
CA ILE A 263 1.75 -20.40 -9.30
C ILE A 263 0.26 -20.37 -9.70
N LYS A 264 -0.31 -21.53 -10.03
CA LYS A 264 -1.73 -21.68 -10.38
C LYS A 264 -2.67 -21.69 -9.17
N LYS A 265 -2.16 -21.37 -7.97
CA LYS A 265 -2.92 -21.29 -6.71
C LYS A 265 -3.59 -22.61 -6.29
N ASN A 266 -3.08 -23.75 -6.74
CA ASN A 266 -3.47 -25.08 -6.28
C ASN A 266 -2.57 -25.51 -5.12
N PHE A 267 -2.75 -24.85 -3.96
CA PHE A 267 -1.85 -24.98 -2.81
C PHE A 267 -1.82 -26.40 -2.22
N GLU A 268 -2.92 -27.13 -2.25
CA GLU A 268 -2.97 -28.52 -1.76
C GLU A 268 -2.11 -29.45 -2.62
N SER A 269 -2.22 -29.34 -3.95
CA SER A 269 -1.38 -30.14 -4.84
C SER A 269 0.09 -29.71 -4.73
N ALA A 270 0.37 -28.40 -4.70
CA ALA A 270 1.72 -27.89 -4.50
C ALA A 270 2.34 -28.42 -3.21
N LYS A 271 1.59 -28.42 -2.10
CA LYS A 271 2.05 -28.93 -0.81
C LYS A 271 2.40 -30.40 -0.88
N ARG A 272 1.56 -31.23 -1.52
CA ARG A 272 1.82 -32.65 -1.72
C ARG A 272 3.12 -32.87 -2.48
N GLU A 273 3.28 -32.23 -3.64
CA GLU A 273 4.49 -32.39 -4.46
C GLU A 273 5.75 -31.95 -3.72
N PHE A 274 5.72 -30.81 -3.01
CA PHE A 274 6.89 -30.35 -2.24
C PHE A 274 7.19 -31.20 -1.01
N SER A 275 6.17 -31.78 -0.38
CA SER A 275 6.35 -32.61 0.83
C SER A 275 6.95 -33.98 0.52
N GLU A 276 6.87 -34.46 -0.73
CA GLU A 276 7.53 -35.69 -1.18
C GLU A 276 9.05 -35.53 -1.38
N ILE A 277 9.55 -34.30 -1.34
CA ILE A 277 10.96 -34.00 -1.58
C ILE A 277 11.66 -33.74 -0.25
N GLU A 278 12.51 -34.69 0.14
CA GLU A 278 13.37 -34.55 1.32
C GLU A 278 14.64 -33.76 0.96
N ASP A 279 15.07 -32.92 1.91
CA ASP A 279 16.35 -32.21 1.90
C ASP A 279 16.70 -31.36 0.67
N ASP A 280 15.69 -30.75 0.06
CA ASP A 280 15.86 -29.72 -0.98
C ASP A 280 15.38 -28.35 -0.50
N PHE A 281 16.25 -27.33 -0.64
CA PHE A 281 15.95 -25.97 -0.20
C PHE A 281 14.78 -25.38 -1.00
N ARG A 282 14.61 -25.79 -2.26
CA ARG A 282 13.56 -25.31 -3.16
C ARG A 282 12.19 -25.76 -2.67
N ALA A 283 12.07 -27.04 -2.30
CA ALA A 283 10.84 -27.57 -1.70
C ALA A 283 10.51 -26.85 -0.40
N SER A 284 11.53 -26.56 0.42
CA SER A 284 11.37 -25.79 1.66
C SER A 284 10.87 -24.36 1.39
N ILE A 285 11.41 -23.65 0.39
CA ILE A 285 10.90 -22.32 -0.02
C ILE A 285 9.46 -22.40 -0.54
N GLY A 286 9.12 -23.42 -1.33
CA GLY A 286 7.75 -23.64 -1.79
C GLY A 286 6.77 -23.86 -0.64
N LEU A 287 7.14 -24.70 0.32
CA LEU A 287 6.35 -24.96 1.53
C LEU A 287 6.24 -23.72 2.42
N SER A 288 7.29 -22.90 2.54
CA SER A 288 7.19 -21.66 3.31
C SER A 288 6.13 -20.74 2.71
N LEU A 289 6.12 -20.54 1.39
CA LEU A 289 5.10 -19.72 0.72
C LEU A 289 3.66 -20.22 0.95
N ILE A 290 3.44 -21.53 0.86
CA ILE A 290 2.13 -22.14 1.13
C ILE A 290 1.68 -21.87 2.56
N ASN A 291 2.58 -22.01 3.54
CA ASN A 291 2.26 -21.80 4.95
C ASN A 291 1.89 -20.34 5.27
N ILE A 292 2.50 -19.36 4.58
CA ILE A 292 2.09 -17.94 4.70
C ILE A 292 0.66 -17.73 4.24
N ILE A 293 0.33 -18.30 3.08
CA ILE A 293 -1.00 -18.18 2.47
C ILE A 293 -2.05 -18.80 3.41
N ASN A 294 -1.69 -19.90 4.07
CA ASN A 294 -2.49 -20.57 5.08
C ASN A 294 -2.42 -19.91 6.48
N LYS A 295 -1.68 -18.80 6.63
CA LYS A 295 -1.47 -18.07 7.88
C LYS A 295 -0.78 -18.88 8.99
N ASP A 296 -0.08 -19.96 8.65
CA ASP A 296 0.79 -20.71 9.55
C ASP A 296 2.23 -20.16 9.50
N LEU A 297 2.43 -19.02 10.17
CA LEU A 297 3.69 -18.28 10.13
C LEU A 297 4.83 -19.03 10.82
N LYS A 298 4.52 -19.87 11.82
CA LYS A 298 5.53 -20.68 12.52
C LYS A 298 6.13 -21.73 11.59
N SER A 299 5.27 -22.46 10.87
CA SER A 299 5.71 -23.44 9.88
C SER A 299 6.43 -22.75 8.71
N ALA A 300 5.97 -21.57 8.28
CA ALA A 300 6.64 -20.80 7.24
C ALA A 300 8.09 -20.47 7.62
N LEU A 301 8.33 -19.97 8.84
CA LEU A 301 9.68 -19.67 9.35
C LEU A 301 10.54 -20.92 9.47
N TYR A 302 9.99 -22.04 9.95
CA TYR A 302 10.72 -23.32 10.03
C TYR A 302 11.31 -23.73 8.67
N TYR A 303 10.51 -23.65 7.60
CA TYR A 303 10.98 -24.02 6.27
C TYR A 303 12.00 -23.04 5.69
N ILE A 304 11.92 -21.75 6.03
CA ILE A 304 12.93 -20.77 5.62
C ILE A 304 14.27 -21.05 6.29
N GLU A 305 14.26 -21.33 7.60
CA GLU A 305 15.47 -21.71 8.32
C GLU A 305 16.06 -22.99 7.72
N LYS A 306 15.23 -24.00 7.45
CA LYS A 306 15.68 -25.25 6.79
C LYS A 306 16.35 -24.95 5.45
N ALA A 307 15.75 -24.10 4.61
CA ALA A 307 16.35 -23.70 3.33
C ALA A 307 17.66 -22.95 3.53
N LEU A 308 17.75 -22.06 4.54
CA LEU A 308 18.93 -21.24 4.79
C LEU A 308 20.16 -22.09 5.14
N PHE A 309 19.97 -23.20 5.87
CA PHE A 309 21.05 -24.15 6.18
C PHE A 309 21.60 -24.90 4.96
N GLN A 310 20.85 -24.95 3.85
CA GLN A 310 21.15 -25.77 2.68
C GLN A 310 21.77 -24.97 1.53
N VAL A 311 21.67 -23.63 1.56
CA VAL A 311 22.15 -22.77 0.47
C VAL A 311 23.54 -22.20 0.77
N SER A 312 24.34 -22.01 -0.27
CA SER A 312 25.71 -21.51 -0.16
C SER A 312 25.96 -20.18 -0.87
N THR A 313 25.28 -19.94 -1.99
CA THR A 313 25.50 -18.73 -2.82
C THR A 313 25.01 -17.45 -2.12
N PRO A 314 25.71 -16.31 -2.26
CA PRO A 314 25.27 -15.01 -1.75
C PRO A 314 23.84 -14.62 -2.16
N PHE A 315 23.48 -14.85 -3.43
CA PHE A 315 22.13 -14.59 -3.94
C PHE A 315 21.04 -15.32 -3.14
N LEU A 316 21.17 -16.64 -2.96
CA LEU A 316 20.19 -17.43 -2.21
C LEU A 316 20.16 -17.07 -0.72
N LYS A 317 21.33 -16.91 -0.08
CA LYS A 317 21.40 -16.54 1.33
C LYS A 317 20.75 -15.19 1.60
N SER A 318 21.12 -14.17 0.82
CA SER A 318 20.54 -12.83 0.94
C SER A 318 19.03 -12.84 0.64
N TYR A 319 18.56 -13.61 -0.34
CA TYR A 319 17.12 -13.76 -0.62
C TYR A 319 16.36 -14.37 0.57
N LEU A 320 16.88 -15.45 1.17
CA LEU A 320 16.24 -16.11 2.31
C LEU A 320 16.28 -15.26 3.57
N LEU A 321 17.38 -14.54 3.83
CA LEU A 321 17.47 -13.58 4.92
C LEU A 321 16.52 -12.40 4.72
N PHE A 322 16.43 -11.87 3.49
CA PHE A 322 15.44 -10.87 3.12
C PHE A 322 14.01 -11.38 3.39
N LEU A 323 13.67 -12.57 2.90
CA LEU A 323 12.35 -13.16 3.12
C LEU A 323 12.05 -13.31 4.61
N LYS A 324 13.01 -13.80 5.39
CA LYS A 324 12.89 -13.92 6.85
C LYS A 324 12.64 -12.57 7.52
N GLY A 325 13.40 -11.52 7.16
CA GLY A 325 13.15 -10.16 7.64
C GLY A 325 11.76 -9.66 7.28
N TYR A 326 11.32 -9.92 6.05
CA TYR A 326 9.99 -9.57 5.55
C TYR A 326 8.87 -10.29 6.31
N PHE A 327 9.09 -11.54 6.75
CA PHE A 327 8.15 -12.24 7.64
C PHE A 327 8.01 -11.57 9.00
N HIS A 328 9.14 -11.26 9.63
CA HIS A 328 9.13 -10.58 10.92
C HIS A 328 8.45 -9.21 10.81
N GLU A 329 8.70 -8.45 9.73
CA GLU A 329 7.97 -7.20 9.46
C GLU A 329 6.46 -7.44 9.34
N TYR A 330 6.06 -8.46 8.58
CA TYR A 330 4.65 -8.83 8.40
C TYR A 330 3.97 -9.25 9.72
N MET A 331 4.73 -9.77 10.68
CA MET A 331 4.28 -10.11 12.04
C MET A 331 4.27 -8.92 13.00
N GLY A 332 4.74 -7.74 12.57
CA GLY A 332 4.87 -6.53 13.39
C GLY A 332 6.19 -6.45 14.18
N GLU A 333 7.11 -7.40 13.97
CA GLU A 333 8.39 -7.52 14.68
C GLU A 333 9.49 -6.69 13.99
N SER A 334 9.26 -5.38 13.91
CA SER A 334 10.06 -4.45 13.10
C SER A 334 11.53 -4.30 13.53
N PHE A 335 11.89 -4.69 14.75
CA PHE A 335 13.29 -4.70 15.19
C PHE A 335 14.03 -5.94 14.65
N ILE A 336 13.38 -7.10 14.69
CA ILE A 336 13.94 -8.36 14.19
C ILE A 336 14.06 -8.31 12.67
N ALA A 337 13.07 -7.71 11.99
CA ALA A 337 13.11 -7.50 10.55
C ALA A 337 14.37 -6.75 10.08
N ASP A 338 14.71 -5.64 10.74
CA ASP A 338 15.88 -4.81 10.41
C ASP A 338 17.19 -5.59 10.49
N GLU A 339 17.37 -6.41 11.52
CA GLU A 339 18.58 -7.24 11.69
C GLU A 339 18.73 -8.21 10.51
N PHE A 340 17.64 -8.84 10.06
CA PHE A 340 17.68 -9.74 8.90
C PHE A 340 17.89 -9.02 7.58
N TYR A 341 17.33 -7.82 7.39
CA TYR A 341 17.64 -7.01 6.21
C TYR A 341 19.11 -6.60 6.17
N LYS A 342 19.68 -6.26 7.32
CA LYS A 342 21.12 -5.97 7.44
C LYS A 342 21.97 -7.20 7.13
N SER A 343 21.66 -8.36 7.71
CA SER A 343 22.36 -9.62 7.39
C SER A 343 22.24 -10.01 5.92
N ALA A 344 21.10 -9.76 5.28
CA ALA A 344 20.94 -10.00 3.84
C ALA A 344 21.91 -9.14 3.01
N LEU A 345 22.14 -7.88 3.41
CA LEU A 345 23.09 -6.98 2.75
C LEU A 345 24.56 -7.32 3.05
N GLU A 346 24.84 -7.92 4.21
CA GLU A 346 26.18 -8.44 4.54
C GLU A 346 26.55 -9.65 3.67
N GLU A 347 25.58 -10.52 3.35
CA GLU A 347 25.78 -11.62 2.40
C GLU A 347 25.86 -11.11 0.96
N ASP A 348 24.99 -10.17 0.57
CA ASP A 348 24.99 -9.57 -0.76
C ASP A 348 24.52 -8.10 -0.74
N SER A 349 25.50 -7.19 -0.83
CA SER A 349 25.25 -5.74 -0.86
C SER A 349 24.42 -5.26 -2.06
N THR A 350 24.27 -6.09 -3.11
CA THR A 350 23.46 -5.78 -4.29
C THR A 350 22.00 -6.23 -4.15
N CYS A 351 21.60 -6.81 -3.01
CA CYS A 351 20.23 -7.20 -2.71
C CYS A 351 19.30 -5.99 -2.59
N LEU A 352 18.79 -5.52 -3.73
CA LEU A 352 17.91 -4.35 -3.81
C LEU A 352 16.66 -4.44 -2.92
N PRO A 353 15.97 -5.59 -2.80
CA PRO A 353 14.85 -5.72 -1.86
C PRO A 353 15.26 -5.45 -0.41
N ALA A 354 16.35 -6.07 0.07
CA ALA A 354 16.83 -5.81 1.43
C ALA A 354 17.24 -4.35 1.62
N LEU A 355 17.93 -3.76 0.64
CA LEU A 355 18.35 -2.36 0.68
C LEU A 355 17.15 -1.41 0.77
N TYR A 356 16.11 -1.65 -0.03
CA TYR A 356 14.90 -0.85 -0.03
C TYR A 356 14.18 -0.94 1.32
N TYR A 357 13.94 -2.16 1.81
CA TYR A 357 13.17 -2.40 3.03
C TYR A 357 13.89 -1.93 4.29
N PHE A 358 15.20 -2.11 4.35
CA PHE A 358 16.02 -1.58 5.44
C PHE A 358 15.92 -0.06 5.56
N ASN A 359 15.97 0.66 4.43
CA ASN A 359 15.86 2.12 4.44
C ASN A 359 14.42 2.61 4.63
N LEU A 360 13.42 1.89 4.08
CA LEU A 360 12.02 2.17 4.34
C LEU A 360 11.68 2.05 5.83
N ALA A 361 12.22 1.03 6.52
CA ALA A 361 12.02 0.85 7.95
C ALA A 361 12.56 2.03 8.78
N LYS A 362 13.74 2.57 8.43
CA LYS A 362 14.28 3.79 9.06
C LYS A 362 13.35 4.98 8.88
N TYR A 363 12.82 5.17 7.67
CA TYR A 363 11.89 6.27 7.38
C TYR A 363 10.59 6.15 8.18
N VAL A 364 10.01 4.95 8.27
CA VAL A 364 8.81 4.70 9.08
C VAL A 364 9.09 4.97 10.57
N LYS A 365 10.31 4.72 11.04
CA LYS A 365 10.78 5.03 12.41
C LYS A 365 11.13 6.50 12.65
N GLY A 366 11.06 7.35 11.63
CA GLY A 366 11.19 8.81 11.75
C GLY A 366 12.43 9.43 11.11
N SER A 367 13.29 8.66 10.45
CA SER A 367 14.37 9.26 9.64
C SER A 367 13.79 10.16 8.54
N PRO A 368 14.39 11.33 8.28
CA PRO A 368 13.96 12.21 7.20
C PRO A 368 14.12 11.54 5.83
N LEU A 369 13.30 11.96 4.87
CA LEU A 369 13.32 11.42 3.51
C LEU A 369 14.71 11.59 2.86
N SER A 370 15.37 12.73 3.06
CA SER A 370 16.70 13.03 2.53
C SER A 370 17.80 12.04 2.97
N GLU A 371 17.69 11.46 4.18
CA GLU A 371 18.67 10.47 4.67
C GLU A 371 18.58 9.13 3.95
N ILE A 372 17.39 8.78 3.44
CA ILE A 372 17.18 7.49 2.77
C ILE A 372 17.21 7.61 1.24
N LEU A 373 16.81 8.76 0.68
CA LEU A 373 16.75 8.96 -0.76
C LEU A 373 18.11 8.86 -1.44
N VAL A 374 19.19 9.23 -0.74
CA VAL A 374 20.56 9.12 -1.26
C VAL A 374 20.94 7.70 -1.66
N TYR A 375 20.21 6.68 -1.17
CA TYR A 375 20.41 5.29 -1.53
C TYR A 375 19.53 4.84 -2.71
N PHE A 376 18.52 5.61 -3.09
CA PHE A 376 17.56 5.26 -4.14
C PHE A 376 18.00 5.77 -5.51
N ASN A 377 19.20 5.37 -5.95
CA ASN A 377 19.75 5.78 -7.25
C ASN A 377 19.54 4.73 -8.36
N HIS A 378 18.98 3.57 -8.02
CA HIS A 378 18.67 2.51 -8.97
C HIS A 378 17.24 2.67 -9.49
N PRO A 379 16.95 2.48 -10.80
CA PRO A 379 15.61 2.64 -11.36
C PRO A 379 14.51 1.88 -10.61
N TYR A 380 14.84 0.68 -10.09
CA TYR A 380 13.88 -0.12 -9.31
C TYR A 380 13.51 0.55 -7.98
N LEU A 381 14.49 1.14 -7.30
CA LEU A 381 14.29 1.83 -6.01
C LEU A 381 13.51 3.14 -6.20
N LEU A 382 13.79 3.87 -7.28
CA LEU A 382 13.02 5.05 -7.69
C LEU A 382 11.56 4.66 -7.95
N TYR A 383 11.34 3.58 -8.69
CA TYR A 383 9.99 3.08 -8.98
C TYR A 383 9.25 2.62 -7.71
N TRP A 384 9.91 1.85 -6.85
CA TRP A 384 9.31 1.39 -5.61
C TRP A 384 8.97 2.56 -4.68
N SER A 385 9.89 3.51 -4.52
CA SER A 385 9.64 4.70 -3.69
C SER A 385 8.52 5.59 -4.25
N TYR A 386 8.46 5.79 -5.57
CA TYR A 386 7.36 6.53 -6.19
C TYR A 386 5.99 5.91 -5.84
N LEU A 387 5.87 4.58 -5.91
CA LEU A 387 4.60 3.89 -5.65
C LEU A 387 4.34 3.59 -4.17
N GLU A 388 5.30 3.72 -3.28
CA GLU A 388 5.15 3.33 -1.88
C GLU A 388 4.19 4.24 -1.11
N PRO A 389 3.08 3.71 -0.56
CA PRO A 389 2.11 4.51 0.19
C PRO A 389 2.68 5.20 1.43
N PHE A 390 3.74 4.66 2.04
CA PHE A 390 4.37 5.27 3.22
C PHE A 390 4.93 6.67 2.95
N PHE A 391 5.34 7.00 1.72
CA PHE A 391 5.84 8.34 1.42
C PHE A 391 4.75 9.40 1.20
N ILE A 392 3.50 9.13 1.54
CA ILE A 392 2.36 10.06 1.33
C ILE A 392 2.59 11.50 1.84
N LYS A 393 3.27 11.66 2.99
CA LYS A 393 3.55 12.98 3.57
C LYS A 393 4.68 13.73 2.85
N ASP A 394 5.59 13.01 2.19
CA ASP A 394 6.76 13.57 1.51
C ASP A 394 6.66 13.40 -0.02
N GLN A 395 5.46 13.14 -0.55
CA GLN A 395 5.26 12.83 -1.97
C GLN A 395 5.70 13.98 -2.89
N ARG A 396 5.51 15.23 -2.45
CA ARG A 396 5.97 16.40 -3.20
C ARG A 396 7.50 16.40 -3.36
N GLU A 397 8.23 16.17 -2.27
CA GLU A 397 9.69 16.13 -2.27
C GLU A 397 10.22 14.97 -3.13
N LEU A 398 9.54 13.80 -3.09
CA LEU A 398 9.85 12.69 -3.99
C LEU A 398 9.69 13.05 -5.47
N GLU A 399 8.57 13.68 -5.83
CA GLU A 399 8.30 14.04 -7.23
C GLU A 399 9.27 15.10 -7.74
N GLU A 400 9.64 16.06 -6.90
CA GLU A 400 10.68 17.06 -7.23
C GLU A 400 12.06 16.42 -7.46
N PHE A 401 12.36 15.30 -6.81
CA PHE A 401 13.61 14.56 -7.02
C PHE A 401 13.61 13.73 -8.31
N PHE A 402 12.43 13.34 -8.83
CA PHE A 402 12.29 12.52 -10.03
C PHE A 402 12.17 13.32 -11.33
N ILE A 403 12.08 14.65 -11.24
CA ILE A 403 12.11 15.61 -12.36
C ILE A 403 13.56 16.01 -12.62
#